data_AF-A0A8T6WBZ8-F1
#
_entry.id   AF-A0A8T6WBZ8-F1
#
_cell.length_a   1.000
_cell.length_b   1.000
_cell.length_c   1.000
_cell.angle_alpha   90.00
_cell.angle_beta   90.00
_cell.angle_gamma   90.00
#
_symmetry.space_group_name_H-M   'P 1'
#
loop_
_entity.id
_entity.type
_entity.pdbx_description
1 polymer ?
#
loop_
_entity_poly.entity_id
_entity_poly.type
_entity_poly.pdbx_seq_one_letter_code
_entity_poly.pdbx_strand_id
1 'polypeptide(L)'
;MLLDAIREAGIRIESICGGKGECGKCKVILNKGEVSSLSTSDKKHLSPQQISEGYRLACQIRVLSDSEFTIPVESRIERPKILLSMEMVIDRIDPASKKYLV
;
A
#
# COMPACT_ATOMS: atom_id res chain seq x y z
N MET A 1 -2.61 4.16 15.26
CA MET A 1 -3.71 4.32 14.27
C MET A 1 -3.70 3.09 13.37
N LEU A 2 -4.75 2.80 12.58
CA LEU A 2 -4.72 1.59 11.71
C LEU A 2 -3.54 1.63 10.72
N LEU A 3 -3.22 2.81 10.17
CA LEU A 3 -2.06 2.99 9.29
C LEU A 3 -0.73 2.54 9.92
N ASP A 4 -0.51 2.82 11.20
CA ASP A 4 0.72 2.42 11.90
C ASP A 4 0.78 0.91 12.06
N ALA A 5 -0.33 0.29 12.49
CA ALA A 5 -0.42 -1.16 12.63
C ALA A 5 -0.15 -1.89 11.31
N ILE A 6 -0.67 -1.36 10.19
CA ILE A 6 -0.41 -1.90 8.84
C ILE A 6 1.09 -1.80 8.50
N ARG A 7 1.74 -0.69 8.85
CA ARG A 7 3.18 -0.49 8.62
C ARG A 7 4.03 -1.42 9.48
N GLU A 8 3.66 -1.60 10.75
CA GLU A 8 4.31 -2.52 11.69
C GLU A 8 4.17 -3.97 11.24
N ALA A 9 3.03 -4.33 10.65
CA ALA A 9 2.81 -5.63 10.01
C ALA A 9 3.62 -5.83 8.71
N GLY A 10 4.43 -4.84 8.29
CA GLY A 10 5.26 -4.90 7.09
C GLY A 10 4.49 -4.71 5.78
N ILE A 11 3.20 -4.37 5.85
CA ILE A 11 2.36 -4.18 4.67
C ILE A 11 2.50 -2.74 4.16
N ARG A 12 2.82 -2.60 2.87
CA ARG A 12 3.03 -1.30 2.24
C ARG A 12 1.74 -0.75 1.64
N ILE A 13 1.26 0.34 2.22
CA ILE A 13 0.07 1.07 1.75
C ILE A 13 0.44 2.50 1.33
N GLU A 14 -0.15 2.98 0.24
CA GLU A 14 0.05 4.36 -0.22
C GLU A 14 -0.42 5.37 0.82
N SER A 15 0.50 6.20 1.29
CA SER A 15 0.24 7.19 2.34
C SER A 15 1.07 8.46 2.13
N ILE A 16 0.92 9.07 0.96
CA ILE A 16 1.69 10.25 0.52
C ILE A 16 1.57 11.44 1.49
N CYS A 17 0.36 11.69 2.02
CA CYS A 17 0.11 12.78 2.97
C CYS A 17 0.58 12.50 4.41
N GLY A 18 1.22 11.34 4.67
CA GLY A 18 1.70 10.98 6.02
C GLY A 18 0.60 10.71 7.04
N GLY A 19 -0.66 10.61 6.61
CA GLY A 19 -1.80 10.31 7.48
C GLY A 19 -2.72 11.49 7.80
N LYS A 20 -2.53 12.63 7.13
CA LYS A 20 -3.37 13.84 7.27
C LYS A 20 -4.78 13.72 6.68
N GLY A 21 -5.08 12.63 5.96
CA GLY A 21 -6.40 12.42 5.34
C GLY A 21 -6.67 13.31 4.12
N GLU A 22 -5.63 13.79 3.44
CA GLU A 22 -5.75 14.70 2.28
C GLU A 22 -5.58 14.03 0.91
N CYS A 23 -4.89 12.87 0.86
CA CYS A 23 -4.60 12.20 -0.42
C CYS A 23 -5.64 11.14 -0.82
N GLY A 24 -6.42 10.60 0.12
CA GLY A 24 -7.40 9.55 -0.14
C GLY A 24 -6.82 8.19 -0.64
N LYS A 25 -5.50 7.99 -0.58
CA LYS A 25 -4.83 6.81 -1.15
C LYS A 25 -4.75 5.58 -0.23
N CYS A 26 -4.81 5.79 1.08
CA CYS A 26 -4.71 4.74 2.09
C CYS A 26 -6.05 4.04 2.33
N LYS A 27 -6.74 3.61 1.28
CA LYS A 27 -8.05 2.96 1.40
C LYS A 27 -7.92 1.57 1.97
N VAL A 28 -8.89 1.18 2.77
CA VAL A 28 -9.09 -0.16 3.34
C VAL A 28 -10.58 -0.45 3.38
N ILE A 29 -10.93 -1.72 3.42
CA ILE A 29 -12.30 -2.20 3.55
C ILE A 29 -12.42 -2.85 4.92
N LEU A 30 -13.36 -2.38 5.74
CA LEU A 30 -13.68 -2.99 7.02
C LEU A 30 -14.55 -4.24 6.79
N ASN A 31 -14.03 -5.43 7.09
CA ASN A 31 -14.81 -6.67 6.99
C ASN A 31 -15.57 -6.94 8.30
N LYS A 32 -14.91 -6.77 9.45
CA LYS A 32 -15.48 -7.01 10.79
C LYS A 32 -14.81 -6.14 11.85
N GLY A 33 -15.50 -5.99 12.98
CA GLY A 33 -15.01 -5.28 14.16
C GLY A 33 -15.53 -3.85 14.27
N GLU A 34 -15.24 -3.21 15.40
CA GLU A 34 -15.68 -1.85 15.68
C GLU A 34 -14.53 -0.85 15.53
N VAL A 35 -14.81 0.21 14.79
CA VAL A 35 -13.87 1.28 14.49
C VAL A 35 -14.50 2.63 14.75
N SER A 36 -13.68 3.67 14.81
CA SER A 36 -14.15 5.04 14.87
C SER A 36 -15.13 5.39 13.74
N SER A 37 -16.06 6.29 14.04
CA SER A 37 -17.01 6.85 13.07
C SER A 37 -16.32 7.44 11.85
N LEU A 38 -17.08 7.60 10.75
CA LEU A 38 -16.60 8.17 9.49
C LEU A 38 -15.96 9.55 9.72
N SER A 39 -14.71 9.68 9.30
CA SER A 39 -14.02 10.97 9.31
C SER A 39 -14.57 11.87 8.21
N THR A 40 -14.39 13.19 8.37
CA THR A 40 -14.69 14.16 7.30
C THR A 40 -13.86 13.88 6.04
N SER A 41 -12.63 13.40 6.19
CA SER A 41 -11.78 12.96 5.08
C SER A 41 -12.33 11.74 4.35
N ASP A 42 -12.97 10.81 5.06
CA ASP A 42 -13.61 9.65 4.41
C ASP A 42 -14.70 10.13 3.45
N LYS A 43 -15.57 11.04 3.90
CA LYS A 43 -16.65 11.61 3.08
C LYS A 43 -16.14 12.49 1.93
N LYS A 44 -14.95 13.07 2.05
CA LYS A 44 -14.33 13.92 1.02
C LYS A 44 -13.72 13.08 -0.12
N HIS A 45 -13.16 11.93 0.19
CA HIS A 45 -12.38 11.12 -0.76
C HIS A 45 -13.07 9.83 -1.22
N LEU A 46 -14.11 9.39 -0.52
CA LEU A 46 -14.85 8.17 -0.83
C LEU A 46 -16.28 8.51 -1.27
N SER A 47 -16.75 7.80 -2.29
CA SER A 47 -18.14 7.91 -2.72
C SER A 47 -19.10 7.31 -1.67
N PRO A 48 -20.37 7.74 -1.62
CA PRO A 48 -21.36 7.17 -0.69
C PRO A 48 -21.51 5.65 -0.84
N GLN A 49 -21.40 5.15 -2.07
CA GLN A 49 -21.43 3.71 -2.37
C GLN A 49 -20.23 2.98 -1.76
N GLN A 50 -19.01 3.52 -1.93
CA GLN A 50 -17.80 2.96 -1.32
C GLN A 50 -17.91 2.94 0.21
N ILE A 51 -18.43 4.00 0.82
CA ILE A 51 -18.66 4.06 2.27
C ILE A 51 -19.64 2.96 2.69
N SER A 52 -20.71 2.73 1.92
CA SER A 52 -21.68 1.65 2.20
C SER A 52 -21.09 0.25 2.03
N GLU A 53 -20.10 0.08 1.15
CA GLU A 53 -19.34 -1.15 0.95
C GLU A 53 -18.24 -1.34 2.02
N GLY A 54 -18.13 -0.43 2.99
CA GLY A 54 -17.17 -0.53 4.09
C GLY A 54 -15.80 0.07 3.80
N TYR A 55 -15.63 0.83 2.70
CA TYR A 55 -14.39 1.54 2.43
C TYR A 55 -14.16 2.66 3.45
N ARG A 56 -12.93 2.75 3.91
CA ARG A 56 -12.44 3.75 4.88
C ARG A 56 -11.00 4.12 4.58
N LEU A 57 -10.54 5.26 5.09
CA LEU A 57 -9.13 5.66 5.03
C LEU A 57 -8.38 5.16 6.26
N ALA A 58 -7.42 4.26 6.08
CA ALA A 58 -6.65 3.65 7.17
C ALA A 58 -5.95 4.67 8.08
N CYS A 59 -5.56 5.83 7.54
CA CYS A 59 -4.94 6.88 8.34
C CYS A 59 -5.88 7.64 9.27
N GLN A 60 -7.21 7.52 9.07
CA GLN A 60 -8.22 8.20 9.88
C GLN A 60 -8.97 7.23 10.79
N ILE A 61 -8.62 5.94 10.76
CA ILE A 61 -9.28 4.90 11.55
C ILE A 61 -8.56 4.72 12.88
N ARG A 62 -9.33 4.81 13.97
CA ARG A 62 -8.97 4.25 15.27
C ARG A 62 -9.72 2.93 15.45
N VAL A 63 -8.98 1.87 15.71
CA VAL A 63 -9.50 0.53 16.00
C VAL A 63 -9.94 0.50 17.47
N LEU A 64 -11.18 0.08 17.74
CA LEU A 64 -11.75 0.04 19.08
C LEU A 64 -11.85 -1.39 19.64
N SER A 65 -11.98 -2.38 18.75
CA SER A 65 -12.01 -3.81 19.09
C SER A 65 -11.31 -4.65 18.02
N ASP A 66 -11.22 -5.97 18.22
CA ASP A 66 -10.65 -6.90 17.25
C ASP A 66 -11.35 -6.76 15.89
N SER A 67 -10.58 -6.31 14.90
CA SER A 67 -11.12 -5.88 13.60
C SER A 67 -10.36 -6.51 12.45
N GLU A 68 -11.09 -6.92 11.41
CA GLU A 68 -10.56 -7.51 10.18
C GLU A 68 -10.68 -6.50 9.04
N PHE A 69 -9.58 -6.23 8.34
CA PHE A 69 -9.53 -5.29 7.22
C PHE A 69 -8.96 -5.94 5.96
N THR A 70 -9.53 -5.60 4.81
CA THR A 70 -9.00 -5.93 3.49
C THR A 70 -8.37 -4.69 2.86
N ILE A 71 -7.12 -4.81 2.38
CA ILE A 71 -6.45 -3.73 1.65
C ILE A 71 -6.72 -3.92 0.15
N PRO A 72 -7.45 -3.02 -0.52
CA PRO A 72 -7.70 -3.11 -1.96
C PRO A 72 -6.40 -2.94 -2.75
N VAL A 73 -6.33 -3.59 -3.92
CA VAL A 73 -5.14 -3.56 -4.79
C VAL A 73 -4.71 -2.15 -5.17
N GLU A 74 -5.66 -1.24 -5.36
CA GLU A 74 -5.43 0.17 -5.70
C GLU A 74 -4.61 0.94 -4.66
N SER A 75 -4.61 0.49 -3.41
CA SER A 75 -3.90 1.12 -2.29
C SER A 75 -2.58 0.42 -1.95
N ARG A 76 -2.31 -0.75 -2.56
CA ARG A 76 -1.08 -1.50 -2.35
C ARG A 76 0.02 -0.86 -3.17
N ILE A 77 1.15 -0.57 -2.53
CA ILE A 77 2.36 -0.21 -3.26
C ILE A 77 2.97 -1.52 -3.77
N GLU A 78 2.41 -2.06 -4.84
CA GLU A 78 3.07 -3.11 -5.60
C GLU A 78 4.23 -2.47 -6.37
N ARG A 79 5.45 -2.97 -6.19
CA ARG A 79 6.57 -2.54 -7.04
C ARG A 79 6.20 -2.89 -8.49
N PRO A 80 6.36 -1.98 -9.47
CA PRO A 80 6.21 -2.37 -10.86
C PRO A 80 7.17 -3.53 -11.15
N LYS A 81 6.62 -4.72 -11.42
CA LYS A 81 7.38 -5.90 -11.85
C LYS A 81 7.71 -5.71 -13.33
N ILE A 82 8.84 -5.09 -13.61
CA ILE A 82 9.46 -5.12 -14.94
C ILE A 82 10.55 -6.20 -14.89
N LEU A 83 10.29 -7.31 -15.57
CA LEU A 83 11.18 -8.46 -15.82
C LEU A 83 11.77 -9.11 -14.54
N LEU A 84 11.10 -10.15 -14.03
CA LEU A 84 11.65 -11.02 -13.00
C LEU A 84 12.68 -11.99 -13.60
N SER A 85 13.95 -11.61 -13.49
CA SER A 85 15.14 -12.46 -13.41
C SER A 85 15.45 -13.36 -14.61
N MET A 86 16.40 -12.93 -15.45
CA MET A 86 17.21 -13.87 -16.24
C MET A 86 18.41 -14.29 -15.39
N GLU A 87 18.42 -15.51 -14.86
CA GLU A 87 19.61 -16.11 -14.26
C GLU A 87 20.55 -16.57 -15.38
N MET A 88 21.41 -15.68 -15.87
CA MET A 88 22.55 -16.09 -16.68
C MET A 88 23.70 -16.47 -15.75
N VAL A 89 23.96 -17.78 -15.66
CA VAL A 89 25.22 -18.29 -15.12
C VAL A 89 26.32 -17.96 -16.13
N ILE A 90 27.09 -16.91 -15.87
CA ILE A 90 28.25 -16.56 -16.70
C ILE A 90 29.43 -17.40 -16.19
N ASP A 91 29.66 -18.56 -16.78
CA ASP A 91 30.79 -19.45 -16.43
C ASP A 91 32.13 -18.85 -16.84
N ARG A 92 32.17 -18.16 -18.00
CA ARG A 92 33.35 -17.44 -18.51
C ARG A 92 32.96 -16.10 -19.11
N ILE A 93 33.68 -15.07 -18.71
CA ILE A 93 33.58 -13.72 -19.26
C ILE A 93 34.39 -13.69 -20.57
N ASP A 94 33.71 -13.64 -21.72
CA ASP A 94 34.34 -13.37 -23.02
C ASP A 94 33.91 -11.99 -23.52
N PRO A 95 34.64 -10.93 -23.14
CA PRO A 95 34.25 -9.57 -23.49
C PRO A 95 34.56 -9.29 -24.97
N ALA A 96 33.58 -8.69 -25.67
CA ALA A 96 33.72 -8.30 -27.08
C ALA A 96 34.81 -7.23 -27.34
N SER A 97 35.34 -6.61 -26.29
CA SER A 97 36.45 -5.66 -26.38
C SER A 97 37.49 -5.93 -25.30
N LYS A 98 38.77 -5.84 -25.68
CA LYS A 98 39.91 -5.97 -24.76
C LYS A 98 40.61 -4.62 -24.65
N LYS A 99 41.05 -4.30 -23.42
CA LYS A 99 41.80 -3.08 -23.14
C LYS A 99 43.16 -3.18 -23.83
N TYR A 100 43.41 -2.33 -24.83
CA TYR A 100 44.74 -2.15 -25.39
C TYR A 100 45.54 -1.29 -24.40
N LEU A 101 46.55 -1.87 -23.77
CA LEU A 101 47.54 -1.12 -23.01
C LEU A 101 48.57 -0.57 -24.01
N VAL A 102 48.61 0.75 -24.14
CA VAL A 102 49.73 1.49 -24.73
C VAL A 102 50.76 1.81 -23.66
#